data_AF-A0A183T8Q5-F1
#
_entry.id   AF-A0A183T8Q5-F1
#
_cell.length_a   1.000
_cell.length_b   1.000
_cell.length_c   1.000
_cell.angle_alpha   90.00
_cell.angle_beta   90.00
_cell.angle_gamma   90.00
#
_symmetry.space_group_name_H-M   'P 1'
#
loop_
_entity.id
_entity.type
_entity.pdbx_description
1 polymer ?
#
loop_
_entity_poly.entity_id
_entity_poly.type
_entity_poly.pdbx_seq_one_letter_code
_entity_poly.pdbx_strand_id
1 'polypeptide(L)' 'LFEFPNYFQYVDPEGKPTQCAHPARYSPDDKFSEQRVTLKMRFNLLPTQQPPIVY' A
#
# COMPACT_ATOMS: atom_id res chain seq x y z
N LEU A 1 -25.99 -20.68 18.45
CA LEU A 1 -24.67 -20.84 17.82
C LEU A 1 -24.40 -19.55 17.05
N PHE A 2 -23.71 -18.60 17.68
CA PHE A 2 -23.29 -17.38 16.98
C PHE A 2 -22.07 -17.74 16.14
N GLU A 3 -22.21 -17.73 14.82
CA GLU A 3 -21.09 -17.81 13.91
C GLU A 3 -20.22 -16.56 14.10
N PHE A 4 -19.03 -16.72 14.66
CA PHE A 4 -18.04 -15.67 14.63
C PHE A 4 -17.55 -15.53 13.19
N PRO A 5 -17.61 -14.34 12.56
CA PRO A 5 -17.09 -14.17 11.22
C PRO A 5 -15.59 -14.50 11.21
N ASN A 6 -15.17 -15.35 10.29
CA ASN A 6 -13.76 -15.59 10.04
C ASN A 6 -13.11 -14.26 9.63
N TYR A 7 -12.21 -13.74 10.48
CA TYR A 7 -11.53 -12.45 10.25
C TYR A 7 -10.41 -12.52 9.19
N PHE A 8 -10.01 -13.72 8.78
CA PHE A 8 -8.99 -13.96 7.76
C PHE A 8 -9.65 -14.41 6.45
N GLN A 9 -10.30 -13.48 5.78
CA GLN A 9 -10.83 -13.68 4.43
C GLN A 9 -9.83 -13.13 3.41
N TYR A 10 -9.70 -13.78 2.25
CA TYR A 10 -8.82 -13.32 1.17
C TYR A 10 -9.45 -12.19 0.33
N VAL A 11 -10.75 -11.97 0.51
CA VAL A 11 -11.54 -11.02 -0.26
C VAL A 11 -12.38 -10.20 0.74
N ASP A 12 -12.46 -8.89 0.51
CA ASP A 12 -13.28 -7.99 1.31
C ASP A 12 -14.77 -8.04 0.92
N PRO A 13 -15.68 -7.40 1.66
CA PRO A 13 -17.11 -7.39 1.34
C PRO A 13 -17.46 -6.79 -0.04
N GLU A 14 -16.53 -6.05 -0.65
CA GLU A 14 -16.69 -5.43 -1.98
C GLU A 14 -16.10 -6.31 -3.09
N GLY A 15 -15.57 -7.49 -2.76
CA GLY A 15 -14.97 -8.41 -3.73
C GLY A 15 -13.50 -8.12 -4.05
N LYS A 16 -12.82 -7.24 -3.31
CA LYS A 16 -11.41 -6.89 -3.54
C LYS A 16 -10.47 -7.77 -2.72
N PRO A 17 -9.28 -8.10 -3.24
CA PRO A 17 -8.31 -8.89 -2.48
C PRO A 17 -7.82 -8.13 -1.25
N THR A 18 -7.80 -8.80 -0.10
CA THR A 18 -7.30 -8.23 1.15
C THR A 18 -5.78 -8.10 1.13
N GLN A 19 -5.26 -7.07 1.80
CA GLN A 19 -3.82 -6.83 1.95
C GLN A 19 -3.43 -6.86 3.42
N CYS A 20 -2.16 -7.18 3.71
CA CYS A 20 -1.64 -7.12 5.08
C CYS A 20 -1.80 -5.70 5.65
N ALA A 21 -2.38 -5.60 6.85
CA ALA A 21 -2.55 -4.32 7.54
C ALA A 21 -1.22 -3.70 8.01
N HIS A 22 -0.15 -4.51 8.06
CA HIS A 22 1.17 -4.03 8.43
C HIS A 22 1.90 -3.44 7.22
N PRO A 23 2.61 -2.30 7.38
CA PRO A 23 3.41 -1.74 6.31
C PRO A 23 4.58 -2.65 5.94
N ALA A 24 5.11 -2.47 4.72
CA ALA A 24 6.31 -3.16 4.29
C ALA A 24 7.49 -2.85 5.24
N ARG A 25 8.30 -3.87 5.55
CA ARG A 25 9.47 -3.72 6.44
C ARG A 25 10.56 -2.88 5.76
N TYR A 26 11.20 -2.02 6.54
CA TYR A 26 12.38 -1.29 6.10
C TYR A 26 13.54 -2.25 5.83
N SER A 27 14.28 -2.02 4.75
CA SER A 27 15.50 -2.75 4.40
C SER A 27 16.56 -1.72 4.01
N PRO A 28 17.72 -1.66 4.68
CA PRO A 28 18.75 -0.66 4.39
C PRO A 28 19.25 -0.70 2.94
N ASP A 29 19.42 -1.90 2.38
CA ASP A 29 19.93 -2.07 1.02
C ASP A 29 18.94 -1.63 -0.06
N ASP A 30 17.64 -1.69 0.25
CA ASP A 30 16.53 -1.32 -0.63
C ASP A 30 16.77 -1.54 -2.13
N LYS A 31 17.09 -2.79 -2.51
CA LYS A 31 17.54 -3.18 -3.86
C LYS A 31 16.58 -2.78 -4.99
N PHE A 32 15.31 -2.57 -4.66
CA PHE A 32 14.26 -2.20 -5.61
C PHE A 32 13.78 -0.74 -5.48
N SER A 33 14.59 0.10 -4.84
CA SER A 33 14.30 1.53 -4.61
C SER A 33 14.07 2.29 -5.92
N GLU A 34 14.92 2.08 -6.93
CA GLU A 34 14.84 2.73 -8.24
C GLU A 34 13.51 2.41 -8.95
N GLN A 35 13.11 1.14 -8.94
CA GLN A 35 11.86 0.66 -9.55
C GLN A 35 10.66 1.24 -8.80
N ARG A 36 10.73 1.31 -7.47
CA ARG A 36 9.68 1.91 -6.64
C ARG A 36 9.51 3.39 -6.96
N VAL A 37 10.59 4.16 -7.07
CA VAL A 37 10.55 5.59 -7.40
C VAL A 37 10.03 5.80 -8.82
N THR A 38 10.53 5.02 -9.79
CA THR A 38 10.08 5.07 -11.19
C THR A 38 8.59 4.78 -11.34
N LEU A 39 8.08 3.79 -10.61
CA LEU A 39 6.66 3.48 -10.62
C LEU A 39 5.84 4.64 -10.02
N LYS A 40 6.26 5.19 -8.88
CA LYS A 40 5.58 6.36 -8.28
C LYS A 40 5.56 7.57 -9.21
N MET A 41 6.64 7.83 -9.95
CA MET A 41 6.72 8.90 -10.93
C MET A 41 5.67 8.74 -12.04
N ARG A 42 5.56 7.53 -12.63
CA ARG A 42 4.63 7.25 -13.74
C ARG A 42 3.17 7.48 -13.38
N PHE A 43 2.81 7.27 -12.11
CA PHE A 43 1.45 7.45 -11.61
C PHE A 43 1.24 8.78 -10.86
N ASN A 44 2.19 9.72 -10.94
CA ASN A 44 2.12 11.03 -10.26
C ASN A 44 1.89 10.95 -8.74
N LEU A 45 2.48 9.94 -8.10
CA LEU A 45 2.33 9.67 -6.66
C LEU A 45 3.45 10.28 -5.80
N LEU A 46 4.47 10.91 -6.39
CA LEU A 46 5.51 11.57 -5.61
C LEU A 46 5.01 12.89 -5.02
N PRO A 47 5.32 13.21 -3.76
CA PRO A 47 5.01 14.51 -3.17
C PRO A 47 5.58 15.69 -3.96
N THR A 48 6.74 15.51 -4.60
CA THR A 48 7.40 16.53 -5.42
C THR A 48 6.66 16.84 -6.73
N GLN A 49 5.75 15.98 -7.16
CA GLN A 49 4.89 16.20 -8.33
C GLN A 49 3.58 16.91 -7.95
N GLN A 50 3.28 17.01 -6.65
CA GLN A 50 2.06 17.63 -6.13
C GLN A 50 2.32 19.11 -5.81
N PRO A 51 1.26 19.96 -5.77
CA PRO A 51 1.42 21.33 -5.31
C PRO A 51 1.99 21.39 -3.89
N PRO A 52 2.69 22.48 -3.53
CA PRO A 52 3.26 22.63 -2.19
C PRO A 52 2.16 22.54 -1.12
N ILE A 53 2.47 21.84 -0.04
CA ILE A 53 1.58 21.71 1.12
C ILE A 53 1.46 23.10 1.77
N VAL A 54 0.24 23.63 1.83
CA VAL A 54 -0.08 24.88 2.54
C VAL A 54 -0.60 24.51 3.93
N TYR A 55 -0.02 25.10 4.97
CA TYR A 55 -0.37 24.89 6.38
C TYR A 55 -1.24 26.02 6.93
#